data_AF-A0AAE2EIK3-F1
#
_entry.id   AF-A0AAE2EIK3-F1
#
_cell.length_a   1.000
_cell.length_b   1.000
_cell.length_c   1.000
_cell.angle_alpha   90.00
_cell.angle_beta   90.00
_cell.angle_gamma   90.00
#
_symmetry.space_group_name_H-M   'P 1'
#
loop_
_entity.id
_entity.type
_entity.pdbx_description
1 polymer ?
#
loop_
_entity_poly.entity_id
_entity_poly.type
_entity_poly.pdbx_seq_one_letter_code
_entity_poly.pdbx_strand_id
1 'polypeptide(L)'
;MNKFYVKTDSELRVLISNAADIRDWPREVVEKDYWVSFLLDYIFSENKWSNSFTFKGGTSLSKCFNLIERFSEDIDLILNWKVVGYENNEPYIERTKSSQSRFNTALNEKTIVFLKDGFVKTLNEDLNKYNLEFWIDPEDPNSVLCSYPKLFSQTYLTKNIRLEIGCLGKWTPAEDVKIKPLISEVYPDVFKQSAIIRTISPERTFWEKTLILHSVCNKSEEKPLNTRYARHYYDLYCLYNSIYKKKALDDIDLLLDATQFKKKFYWSKSANYDDVLENKNLKLIPDDFRIEQVKKDYVDMKNMFYGHIPSIKQIFETLKKLEVEINDKLKTN
;
A
#
# COMPACT_ATOMS: atom_id res chain seq x y z
N MET A 1 14.05 13.17 18.21
CA MET A 1 12.81 13.09 19.01
C MET A 1 11.71 13.16 18.00
N ASN A 2 10.89 12.11 17.92
CA ASN A 2 9.87 11.96 16.90
C ASN A 2 9.01 13.22 16.78
N LYS A 3 8.76 13.67 15.55
CA LYS A 3 8.13 14.97 15.27
C LYS A 3 6.68 15.07 15.75
N PHE A 4 6.04 13.92 15.98
CA PHE A 4 4.63 13.84 16.32
C PHE A 4 4.37 13.39 17.77
N TYR A 5 5.40 13.05 18.54
CA TYR A 5 5.21 12.47 19.86
C TYR A 5 4.51 13.43 20.85
N VAL A 6 3.33 13.01 21.33
CA VAL A 6 2.61 13.63 22.44
C VAL A 6 3.02 12.92 23.74
N LYS A 7 3.44 13.69 24.75
CA LYS A 7 4.16 13.16 25.92
C LYS A 7 3.29 12.31 26.86
N THR A 8 1.99 12.53 26.89
CA THR A 8 1.10 11.85 27.83
C THR A 8 -0.10 11.25 27.12
N ASP A 9 -0.49 10.06 27.54
CA ASP A 9 -1.68 9.35 27.06
C ASP A 9 -2.96 10.16 27.31
N SER A 10 -3.02 10.92 28.41
CA SER A 10 -4.17 11.78 28.71
C SER A 10 -4.30 12.93 27.71
N GLU A 11 -3.20 13.59 27.37
CA GLU A 11 -3.20 14.65 26.36
C GLU A 11 -3.55 14.09 24.98
N LEU A 12 -2.92 12.98 24.59
CA LEU A 12 -3.18 12.31 23.33
C LEU A 12 -4.65 11.87 23.22
N ARG A 13 -5.24 11.31 24.28
CA ARG A 13 -6.65 10.93 24.34
C ARG A 13 -7.57 12.11 24.07
N VAL A 14 -7.29 13.28 24.66
CA VAL A 14 -8.09 14.50 24.45
C VAL A 14 -7.99 14.98 23.02
N LEU A 15 -6.76 15.05 22.47
CA LEU A 15 -6.54 15.46 21.08
C LEU A 15 -7.25 14.55 20.09
N ILE A 16 -7.15 13.23 20.28
CA ILE A 16 -7.83 12.24 19.45
C ILE A 16 -9.35 12.39 19.55
N SER A 17 -9.90 12.46 20.77
CA SER A 17 -11.35 12.54 20.97
C SER A 17 -11.94 13.78 20.32
N ASN A 18 -11.31 14.93 20.53
CA ASN A 18 -11.79 16.19 19.95
C ASN A 18 -11.64 16.22 18.42
N ALA A 19 -10.52 15.75 17.89
CA ALA A 19 -10.30 15.72 16.45
C ALA A 19 -11.30 14.78 15.75
N ALA A 20 -11.54 13.62 16.35
CA ALA A 20 -12.54 12.66 15.91
C ALA A 20 -13.96 13.26 15.91
N ASP A 21 -14.36 13.90 17.01
CA ASP A 21 -15.70 14.49 17.14
C ASP A 21 -15.91 15.68 16.17
N ILE A 22 -14.88 16.52 15.97
CA ILE A 22 -14.95 17.67 15.04
C ILE A 22 -15.03 17.24 13.58
N ARG A 23 -14.35 16.13 13.21
CA ARG A 23 -14.25 15.66 11.82
C ARG A 23 -15.18 14.50 11.49
N ASP A 24 -15.99 14.08 12.46
CA ASP A 24 -16.84 12.89 12.38
C ASP A 24 -16.05 11.63 11.97
N TRP A 25 -14.85 11.48 12.55
CA TRP A 25 -14.01 10.31 12.36
C TRP A 25 -14.15 9.35 13.53
N PRO A 26 -14.03 8.02 13.32
CA PRO A 26 -13.87 7.09 14.42
C PRO A 26 -12.58 7.39 15.20
N ARG A 27 -12.66 7.50 16.53
CA ARG A 27 -11.50 7.79 17.41
C ARG A 27 -10.34 6.82 17.19
N GLU A 28 -10.65 5.55 16.99
CA GLU A 28 -9.69 4.45 16.86
C GLU A 28 -8.86 4.59 15.58
N VAL A 29 -9.46 5.16 14.54
CA VAL A 29 -8.78 5.47 13.28
C VAL A 29 -7.82 6.61 13.51
N VAL A 30 -8.26 7.68 14.16
CA VAL A 30 -7.43 8.84 14.45
C VAL A 30 -6.25 8.42 15.33
N GLU A 31 -6.48 7.53 16.31
CA GLU A 31 -5.44 6.90 17.12
C GLU A 31 -4.46 6.07 16.26
N LYS A 32 -4.98 5.16 15.43
CA LYS A 32 -4.12 4.30 14.60
C LYS A 32 -3.33 5.11 13.58
N ASP A 33 -3.94 6.12 12.97
CA ASP A 33 -3.29 7.05 12.06
C ASP A 33 -2.16 7.82 12.75
N TYR A 34 -2.35 8.26 13.99
CA TYR A 34 -1.31 8.90 14.79
C TYR A 34 -0.09 7.98 14.92
N TRP A 35 -0.29 6.72 15.31
CA TRP A 35 0.80 5.75 15.46
C TRP A 35 1.43 5.36 14.12
N VAL A 36 0.65 5.25 13.04
CA VAL A 36 1.19 5.06 11.68
C VAL A 36 2.07 6.24 11.27
N SER A 37 1.63 7.47 11.54
CA SER A 37 2.40 8.69 11.24
C SER A 37 3.70 8.73 12.04
N PHE A 38 3.63 8.37 13.32
CA PHE A 38 4.79 8.27 14.20
C PHE A 38 5.81 7.27 13.65
N LEU A 39 5.37 6.06 13.27
CA LEU A 39 6.25 5.03 12.73
C LEU A 39 6.85 5.46 11.40
N LEU A 40 6.08 6.05 10.49
CA LEU A 40 6.58 6.58 9.23
C LEU A 40 7.64 7.66 9.45
N ASP A 41 7.43 8.59 10.39
CA ASP A 41 8.44 9.60 10.73
C ASP A 41 9.74 8.97 11.22
N TYR A 42 9.66 7.99 12.14
CA TYR A 42 10.85 7.30 12.63
C TYR A 42 11.55 6.51 11.51
N ILE A 43 10.82 5.71 10.73
CA ILE A 43 11.38 4.86 9.66
C ILE A 43 12.12 5.71 8.63
N PHE A 44 11.58 6.86 8.23
CA PHE A 44 12.15 7.68 7.17
C PHE A 44 13.09 8.79 7.66
N SER A 45 13.24 9.01 8.97
CA SER A 45 14.09 10.11 9.47
C SER A 45 15.09 9.76 10.58
N GLU A 46 14.79 8.78 11.44
CA GLU A 46 15.67 8.42 12.57
C GLU A 46 16.28 7.02 12.41
N ASN A 47 15.59 6.10 11.71
CA ASN A 47 16.06 4.74 11.52
C ASN A 47 17.34 4.68 10.66
N LYS A 48 18.28 3.79 11.04
CA LYS A 48 19.56 3.61 10.32
C LYS A 48 19.42 3.13 8.87
N TRP A 49 18.28 2.57 8.49
CA TRP A 49 17.94 2.17 7.13
C TRP A 49 16.94 3.12 6.44
N SER A 50 16.78 4.35 6.93
CA SER A 50 15.82 5.34 6.40
C SER A 50 15.90 5.56 4.88
N ASN A 51 17.10 5.51 4.29
CA ASN A 51 17.32 5.64 2.85
C ASN A 51 17.14 4.32 2.06
N SER A 52 16.78 3.23 2.73
CA SER A 52 16.63 1.89 2.18
C SER A 52 15.19 1.41 2.17
N PHE A 53 14.23 2.32 2.34
CA PHE A 53 12.80 2.03 2.21
C PHE A 53 12.14 2.95 1.18
N THR A 54 11.03 2.48 0.60
CA THR A 54 10.10 3.31 -0.16
C THR A 54 8.68 2.90 0.18
N PHE A 55 7.86 3.86 0.59
CA PHE A 55 6.48 3.63 1.01
C PHE A 55 5.55 3.45 -0.19
N LYS A 56 4.58 2.54 -0.12
CA LYS A 56 3.66 2.26 -1.23
C LYS A 56 2.27 1.88 -0.73
N GLY A 57 1.43 1.44 -1.67
CA GLY A 57 0.17 0.76 -1.37
C GLY A 57 -1.01 1.70 -1.15
N GLY A 58 -2.07 1.20 -0.52
CA GLY A 58 -3.28 2.01 -0.27
C GLY A 58 -3.03 3.09 0.78
N THR A 59 -2.18 2.81 1.76
CA THR A 59 -1.88 3.74 2.84
C THR A 59 -1.08 4.94 2.34
N SER A 60 -0.22 4.79 1.34
CA SER A 60 0.43 5.97 0.72
C SER A 60 -0.56 6.84 -0.05
N LEU A 61 -1.53 6.25 -0.76
CA LEU A 61 -2.58 7.02 -1.47
C LEU A 61 -3.38 7.91 -0.52
N SER A 62 -3.76 7.41 0.66
CA SER A 62 -4.48 8.21 1.66
C SER A 62 -3.52 9.19 2.35
N LYS A 63 -2.40 8.70 2.89
CA LYS A 63 -1.53 9.46 3.78
C LYS A 63 -0.71 10.55 3.10
N CYS A 64 -0.20 10.26 1.90
CA CYS A 64 0.69 11.17 1.17
C CYS A 64 -0.09 12.03 0.18
N PHE A 65 -1.14 11.49 -0.42
CA PHE A 65 -1.80 12.13 -1.57
C PHE A 65 -3.26 12.50 -1.32
N ASN A 66 -3.85 12.09 -0.20
CA ASN A 66 -5.25 12.31 0.12
C ASN A 66 -6.21 11.86 -1.00
N LEU A 67 -5.87 10.74 -1.66
CA LEU A 67 -6.57 10.25 -2.85
C LEU A 67 -7.67 9.22 -2.54
N ILE A 68 -7.66 8.62 -1.35
CA ILE A 68 -8.65 7.60 -0.98
C ILE A 68 -9.18 7.87 0.44
N GLU A 69 -10.47 7.61 0.65
CA GLU A 69 -11.18 7.86 1.91
C GLU A 69 -11.63 6.55 2.57
N ARG A 70 -10.69 5.60 2.63
CA ARG A 70 -10.83 4.35 3.37
C ARG A 70 -9.64 4.11 4.27
N PHE A 71 -9.90 3.50 5.42
CA PHE A 71 -8.87 3.12 6.36
C PHE A 71 -7.94 2.10 5.72
N SER A 72 -6.66 2.38 5.87
CA SER A 72 -5.58 1.49 5.46
C SER A 72 -4.65 1.39 6.65
N GLU A 73 -4.72 0.23 7.29
CA GLU A 73 -4.08 -0.04 8.59
C GLU A 73 -2.64 -0.54 8.47
N ASP A 74 -2.25 -0.93 7.25
CA ASP A 74 -0.98 -1.56 6.93
C ASP A 74 0.02 -0.52 6.39
N ILE A 75 1.29 -0.65 6.73
CA ILE A 75 2.37 0.14 6.14
C ILE A 75 3.12 -0.76 5.15
N ASP A 76 2.85 -0.57 3.85
CA ASP A 76 3.53 -1.32 2.80
C ASP A 76 4.87 -0.65 2.44
N LEU A 77 5.98 -1.32 2.72
CA LEU A 77 7.32 -0.83 2.40
C LEU A 77 8.00 -1.74 1.38
N ILE A 78 8.69 -1.11 0.44
CA ILE A 78 9.69 -1.79 -0.35
C ILE A 78 11.03 -1.61 0.39
N LEU A 79 11.80 -2.70 0.57
CA LEU A 79 13.14 -2.74 1.23
C LEU A 79 14.30 -3.04 0.25
N ASN A 80 15.35 -2.20 0.25
CA ASN A 80 16.30 -2.13 -0.87
C ASN A 80 17.13 -3.42 -0.86
N TRP A 81 17.10 -4.21 -1.93
CA TRP A 81 17.79 -5.50 -1.93
C TRP A 81 19.29 -5.43 -1.63
N LYS A 82 19.92 -4.25 -1.76
CA LYS A 82 21.29 -4.01 -1.29
C LYS A 82 21.49 -4.30 0.19
N VAL A 83 20.50 -3.96 1.03
CA VAL A 83 20.62 -4.19 2.48
C VAL A 83 20.62 -5.67 2.83
N VAL A 84 20.15 -6.53 1.92
CA VAL A 84 20.19 -8.00 2.09
C VAL A 84 21.29 -8.67 1.24
N GLY A 85 22.20 -7.86 0.69
CA GLY A 85 23.45 -8.28 0.07
C GLY A 85 23.40 -8.51 -1.44
N TYR A 86 22.49 -7.88 -2.17
CA TYR A 86 22.41 -7.95 -3.63
C TYR A 86 22.90 -6.68 -4.33
N GLU A 87 23.52 -6.84 -5.50
CA GLU A 87 23.99 -5.71 -6.30
C GLU A 87 22.84 -4.97 -7.03
N ASN A 88 23.12 -3.74 -7.49
CA ASN A 88 22.15 -2.87 -8.18
C ASN A 88 21.34 -3.58 -9.28
N ASN A 89 22.04 -4.29 -10.16
CA ASN A 89 21.44 -4.87 -11.36
C ASN A 89 21.11 -6.36 -11.22
N GLU A 90 21.46 -6.97 -10.10
CA GLU A 90 21.36 -8.43 -9.94
C GLU A 90 19.92 -8.96 -10.05
N PRO A 91 18.89 -8.29 -9.47
CA PRO A 91 17.50 -8.72 -9.68
C PRO A 91 17.03 -8.61 -11.13
N TYR A 92 17.64 -7.72 -11.92
CA TYR A 92 17.29 -7.49 -13.31
C TYR A 92 18.02 -8.38 -14.31
N ILE A 93 19.00 -9.18 -13.87
CA ILE A 93 19.65 -10.18 -14.73
C ILE A 93 18.58 -11.09 -15.35
N GLU A 94 18.70 -11.34 -16.65
CA GLU A 94 17.81 -12.25 -17.37
C GLU A 94 18.02 -13.68 -16.91
N ARG A 95 16.92 -14.35 -16.58
CA ARG A 95 16.89 -15.69 -15.99
C ARG A 95 15.76 -16.49 -16.62
N THR A 96 15.92 -17.81 -16.67
CA THR A 96 14.79 -18.71 -16.94
C THR A 96 13.73 -18.55 -15.84
N LYS A 97 12.46 -18.89 -16.13
CA LYS A 97 11.36 -18.79 -15.14
C LYS A 97 11.68 -19.53 -13.82
N SER A 98 12.28 -20.72 -13.91
CA SER A 98 12.67 -21.51 -12.73
C SER A 98 13.86 -20.90 -11.97
N SER A 99 14.82 -20.30 -12.67
CA SER A 99 15.94 -19.58 -12.04
C SER A 99 15.46 -18.28 -11.37
N GLN A 100 14.56 -17.53 -12.02
CA GLN A 100 13.96 -16.33 -11.45
C GLN A 100 13.14 -16.66 -10.20
N SER A 101 12.35 -17.74 -10.22
CA SER A 101 11.60 -18.19 -9.04
C SER A 101 12.54 -18.52 -7.87
N ARG A 102 13.63 -19.26 -8.11
CA ARG A 102 14.63 -19.56 -7.07
C ARG A 102 15.29 -18.31 -6.51
N PHE A 103 15.60 -17.34 -7.38
CA PHE A 103 16.14 -16.05 -6.96
C PHE A 103 15.15 -15.30 -6.06
N ASN A 104 13.87 -15.22 -6.43
CA ASN A 104 12.84 -14.56 -5.64
C ASN A 104 12.67 -15.22 -4.26
N THR A 105 12.70 -16.55 -4.19
CA THR A 105 12.66 -17.29 -2.92
C THR A 105 13.86 -16.94 -2.03
N ALA A 106 15.08 -17.01 -2.56
CA ALA A 106 16.30 -16.69 -1.79
C ALA A 106 16.33 -15.21 -1.32
N LEU A 107 15.85 -14.29 -2.16
CA LEU A 107 15.71 -12.88 -1.79
C LEU A 107 14.71 -12.68 -0.65
N ASN A 108 13.57 -13.38 -0.68
CA ASN A 108 12.59 -13.34 0.41
C ASN A 108 13.16 -13.94 1.70
N GLU A 109 13.85 -15.09 1.64
CA GLU A 109 14.51 -15.69 2.82
C GLU A 109 15.50 -14.72 3.47
N LYS A 110 16.34 -14.05 2.66
CA LYS A 110 17.26 -13.02 3.14
C LYS A 110 16.54 -11.79 3.72
N THR A 111 15.39 -11.42 3.15
CA THR A 111 14.54 -10.34 3.68
C THR A 111 14.02 -10.71 5.06
N ILE A 112 13.51 -11.92 5.24
CA ILE A 112 13.00 -12.42 6.53
C ILE A 112 14.11 -12.41 7.59
N VAL A 113 15.31 -12.88 7.25
CA VAL A 113 16.48 -12.85 8.16
C VAL A 113 16.83 -11.41 8.54
N PHE A 114 16.89 -10.49 7.57
CA PHE A 114 17.12 -9.07 7.83
C PHE A 114 16.06 -8.47 8.77
N LEU A 115 14.78 -8.77 8.55
CA LEU A 115 13.69 -8.27 9.37
C LEU A 115 13.81 -8.77 10.81
N LYS A 116 14.01 -10.08 10.98
CA LYS A 116 14.06 -10.72 12.29
C LYS A 116 15.29 -10.31 13.09
N ASP A 117 16.47 -10.41 12.49
CA ASP A 117 17.74 -10.31 13.22
C ASP A 117 18.28 -8.87 13.26
N GLY A 118 17.83 -8.02 12.32
CA GLY A 118 18.21 -6.62 12.23
C GLY A 118 17.06 -5.67 12.58
N PHE A 119 16.02 -5.64 11.74
CA PHE A 119 15.03 -4.56 11.75
C PHE A 119 14.18 -4.53 13.04
N VAL A 120 13.57 -5.66 13.41
CA VAL A 120 12.73 -5.78 14.62
C VAL A 120 13.53 -5.49 15.88
N LYS A 121 14.77 -5.96 15.96
CA LYS A 121 15.66 -5.68 17.09
C LYS A 121 15.90 -4.18 17.24
N THR A 122 16.28 -3.50 16.17
CA THR A 122 16.50 -2.04 16.18
C THR A 122 15.22 -1.26 16.51
N LEU A 123 14.06 -1.67 15.98
CA LEU A 123 12.78 -1.04 16.33
C LEU A 123 12.49 -1.14 17.83
N ASN A 124 12.62 -2.33 18.42
CA ASN A 124 12.40 -2.52 19.86
C ASN A 124 13.41 -1.74 20.71
N GLU A 125 14.69 -1.72 20.32
CA GLU A 125 15.73 -0.95 21.02
C GLU A 125 15.44 0.56 21.02
N ASP A 126 15.03 1.11 19.87
CA ASP A 126 14.85 2.56 19.71
C ASP A 126 13.50 3.06 20.25
N LEU A 127 12.47 2.22 20.20
CA LEU A 127 11.07 2.63 20.40
C LEU A 127 10.38 2.04 21.64
N ASN A 128 11.02 1.12 22.39
CA ASN A 128 10.43 0.56 23.62
C ASN A 128 10.00 1.62 24.64
N LYS A 129 10.72 2.74 24.74
CA LYS A 129 10.42 3.86 25.64
C LYS A 129 9.08 4.54 25.37
N TYR A 130 8.49 4.29 24.21
CA TYR A 130 7.16 4.76 23.83
C TYR A 130 6.09 3.67 24.01
N ASN A 131 6.42 2.57 24.71
CA ASN A 131 5.57 1.39 24.88
C ASN A 131 5.15 0.74 23.54
N LEU A 132 6.05 0.80 22.55
CA LEU A 132 5.90 0.09 21.27
C LEU A 132 6.67 -1.22 21.33
N GLU A 133 6.05 -2.30 20.86
CA GLU A 133 6.66 -3.63 20.78
C GLU A 133 6.50 -4.19 19.36
N PHE A 134 7.57 -4.77 18.82
CA PHE A 134 7.63 -5.27 17.45
C PHE A 134 8.03 -6.74 17.40
N TRP A 135 7.37 -7.49 16.54
CA TRP A 135 7.70 -8.90 16.28
C TRP A 135 7.33 -9.30 14.85
N ILE A 136 7.91 -10.41 14.37
CA ILE A 136 7.56 -10.98 13.06
C ILE A 136 6.19 -11.63 13.15
N ASP A 137 5.33 -11.40 12.16
CA ASP A 137 4.05 -12.10 12.08
C ASP A 137 4.27 -13.60 11.85
N PRO A 138 3.72 -14.49 12.72
CA PRO A 138 3.83 -15.93 12.52
C PRO A 138 3.13 -16.45 11.25
N GLU A 139 2.13 -15.72 10.72
CA GLU A 139 1.40 -16.10 9.51
C GLU A 139 2.05 -15.57 8.22
N ASP A 140 2.83 -14.49 8.31
CA ASP A 140 3.58 -13.90 7.20
C ASP A 140 4.94 -13.37 7.66
N PRO A 141 6.04 -14.13 7.45
CA PRO A 141 7.37 -13.73 7.89
C PRO A 141 7.93 -12.44 7.26
N ASN A 142 7.30 -11.91 6.20
CA ASN A 142 7.65 -10.60 5.62
C ASN A 142 6.91 -9.42 6.29
N SER A 143 5.99 -9.72 7.20
CA SER A 143 5.24 -8.75 7.97
C SER A 143 5.86 -8.58 9.37
N VAL A 144 6.04 -7.34 9.78
CA VAL A 144 6.34 -6.96 11.16
C VAL A 144 5.08 -6.41 11.81
N LEU A 145 4.67 -6.95 12.94
CA LEU A 145 3.57 -6.43 13.74
C LEU A 145 4.10 -5.46 14.79
N CYS A 146 3.36 -4.40 15.02
CA CYS A 146 3.61 -3.40 16.05
C CYS A 146 2.42 -3.30 16.99
N SER A 147 2.64 -3.62 18.26
CA SER A 147 1.74 -3.26 19.36
C SER A 147 2.02 -1.83 19.80
N TYR A 148 0.96 -1.10 20.11
CA TYR A 148 1.02 0.29 20.55
C TYR A 148 0.04 0.55 21.70
N PRO A 149 0.23 1.62 22.50
CA PRO A 149 -0.71 2.02 23.55
C PRO A 149 -2.10 2.30 22.99
N LYS A 150 -3.11 1.58 23.49
CA LYS A 150 -4.51 1.72 23.06
C LYS A 150 -5.29 2.51 24.08
N LEU A 151 -5.71 3.69 23.68
CA LEU A 151 -6.56 4.59 24.44
C LEU A 151 -8.04 4.26 24.19
N PHE A 152 -8.36 3.68 23.04
CA PHE A 152 -9.73 3.31 22.69
C PHE A 152 -9.80 1.83 22.26
N SER A 153 -10.99 1.22 22.39
CA SER A 153 -11.16 -0.24 22.20
C SER A 153 -12.35 -0.56 21.31
N GLN A 154 -12.10 -1.35 20.26
CA GLN A 154 -13.13 -1.92 19.40
C GLN A 154 -12.69 -3.23 18.72
N THR A 155 -13.66 -4.00 18.23
CA THR A 155 -13.48 -5.37 17.72
C THR A 155 -13.19 -5.48 16.23
N TYR A 156 -13.46 -4.45 15.41
CA TYR A 156 -13.38 -4.56 13.94
C TYR A 156 -12.04 -4.13 13.31
N LEU A 157 -11.20 -3.36 14.03
CA LEU A 157 -9.85 -3.01 13.57
C LEU A 157 -8.85 -4.06 14.01
N THR A 158 -7.83 -4.30 13.18
CA THR A 158 -6.72 -5.14 13.63
C THR A 158 -6.02 -4.50 14.82
N LYS A 159 -5.71 -5.34 15.80
CA LYS A 159 -5.13 -4.92 17.08
C LYS A 159 -3.76 -4.27 16.95
N ASN A 160 -3.04 -4.53 15.86
CA ASN A 160 -1.66 -4.10 15.67
C ASN A 160 -1.56 -3.29 14.37
N ILE A 161 -0.51 -2.48 14.25
CA ILE A 161 -0.10 -1.95 12.96
C ILE A 161 0.76 -3.02 12.30
N ARG A 162 0.47 -3.35 11.04
CA ARG A 162 1.25 -4.29 10.24
C ARG A 162 2.16 -3.52 9.31
N LEU A 163 3.44 -3.84 9.29
CA LEU A 163 4.40 -3.33 8.32
C LEU A 163 4.72 -4.49 7.36
N GLU A 164 4.18 -4.46 6.14
CA GLU A 164 4.49 -5.45 5.10
C GLU A 164 5.73 -4.98 4.36
N ILE A 165 6.83 -5.76 4.45
CA ILE A 165 8.14 -5.32 3.96
C ILE A 165 8.72 -6.35 3.00
N GLY A 166 9.01 -5.93 1.76
CA GLY A 166 9.57 -6.84 0.75
C GLY A 166 10.56 -6.18 -0.20
N CYS A 167 11.50 -6.97 -0.72
CA CYS A 167 12.46 -6.49 -1.72
C CYS A 167 11.92 -6.56 -3.16
N LEU A 168 10.84 -7.31 -3.40
CA LEU A 168 10.27 -7.59 -4.72
C LEU A 168 9.32 -6.48 -5.23
N GLY A 169 9.66 -5.21 -5.00
CA GLY A 169 8.90 -4.08 -5.55
C GLY A 169 9.80 -3.18 -6.39
N LYS A 170 9.22 -2.42 -7.33
CA LYS A 170 9.93 -1.33 -8.00
C LYS A 170 9.87 -0.08 -7.14
N TRP A 171 11.01 0.59 -7.04
CA TRP A 171 11.27 1.71 -6.13
C TRP A 171 11.05 3.07 -6.77
N THR A 172 10.64 3.05 -8.05
CA THR A 172 10.54 4.20 -8.93
C THR A 172 9.38 4.01 -9.92
N PRO A 173 8.79 5.11 -10.42
CA PRO A 173 8.99 6.49 -9.96
C PRO A 173 8.45 6.71 -8.54
N ALA A 174 9.18 7.51 -7.77
CA ALA A 174 8.89 7.82 -6.38
C ALA A 174 9.22 9.27 -6.11
N GLU A 175 8.52 9.85 -5.14
CA GLU A 175 8.63 11.25 -4.75
C GLU A 175 8.64 11.39 -3.23
N ASP A 176 9.24 12.47 -2.75
CA ASP A 176 9.30 12.79 -1.33
C ASP A 176 8.10 13.67 -0.95
N VAL A 177 7.26 13.16 -0.06
CA VAL A 177 5.99 13.81 0.31
C VAL A 177 5.99 14.17 1.79
N LYS A 178 5.50 15.38 2.10
CA LYS A 178 5.32 15.82 3.48
C LYS A 178 4.02 15.25 4.04
N ILE A 179 4.09 14.58 5.18
CA ILE A 179 2.91 14.07 5.89
C ILE A 179 2.79 14.66 7.28
N LYS A 180 1.56 14.61 7.82
CA LYS A 180 1.22 14.86 9.22
C LYS A 180 0.14 13.86 9.68
N PRO A 181 -0.03 13.62 10.99
CA PRO A 181 -1.17 12.85 11.51
C PRO A 181 -2.49 13.59 11.26
N LEU A 182 -3.60 12.85 11.14
CA LEU A 182 -4.95 13.40 10.95
C LEU A 182 -5.33 14.41 12.04
N ILE A 183 -4.88 14.19 13.28
CA ILE A 183 -5.08 15.11 14.40
C ILE A 183 -4.59 16.54 14.07
N SER A 184 -3.57 16.67 13.21
CA SER A 184 -3.03 17.97 12.79
C SER A 184 -4.00 18.82 11.97
N GLU A 185 -5.04 18.23 11.37
CA GLU A 185 -6.08 19.00 10.66
C GLU A 185 -6.93 19.83 11.61
N VAL A 186 -7.00 19.44 12.88
CA VAL A 186 -7.72 20.15 13.94
C VAL A 186 -6.75 20.90 14.85
N TYR A 187 -5.56 20.34 15.09
CA TYR A 187 -4.53 20.89 15.98
C TYR A 187 -3.20 21.16 15.26
N PRO A 188 -3.15 22.05 14.25
CA PRO A 188 -1.93 22.30 13.48
C PRO A 188 -0.79 22.89 14.32
N ASP A 189 -1.12 23.63 15.38
CA ASP A 189 -0.15 24.23 16.31
C ASP A 189 0.53 23.22 17.24
N VAL A 190 -0.10 22.07 17.49
CA VAL A 190 0.52 20.96 18.22
C VAL A 190 1.49 20.22 17.28
N PHE A 191 1.07 20.00 16.03
CA PHE A 191 1.83 19.25 15.03
C PHE A 191 2.46 20.18 13.98
N LYS A 192 3.36 21.07 14.43
CA LYS A 192 3.99 22.09 13.54
C LYS A 192 4.86 21.49 12.45
N GLN A 193 5.65 20.47 12.81
CA GLN A 193 6.58 19.81 11.90
C GLN A 193 5.88 18.81 10.98
N SER A 194 6.51 18.49 9.84
CA SER A 194 6.10 17.44 8.93
C SER A 194 7.19 16.38 8.82
N ALA A 195 6.79 15.13 8.64
CA ALA A 195 7.70 14.07 8.22
C ALA A 195 7.82 14.09 6.69
N ILE A 196 9.01 13.80 6.15
CA ILE A 196 9.26 13.67 4.71
C ILE A 196 9.35 12.17 4.42
N ILE A 197 8.45 11.66 3.60
CA ILE A 197 8.33 10.24 3.30
C ILE A 197 8.58 10.02 1.82
N ARG A 198 9.58 9.20 1.51
CA ARG A 198 9.79 8.72 0.15
C ARG A 198 8.71 7.69 -0.19
N THR A 199 7.87 7.98 -1.17
CA THR A 199 6.77 7.10 -1.56
C THR A 199 6.67 6.89 -3.07
N ILE A 200 6.18 5.72 -3.49
CA ILE A 200 5.85 5.43 -4.88
C ILE A 200 4.80 6.42 -5.38
N SER A 201 5.04 6.97 -6.56
CA SER A 201 4.13 7.92 -7.21
C SER A 201 2.72 7.35 -7.42
N PRO A 202 1.68 8.19 -7.41
CA PRO A 202 0.32 7.76 -7.72
C PRO A 202 0.17 7.14 -9.12
N GLU A 203 0.93 7.58 -10.11
CA GLU A 203 0.93 7.03 -11.48
C GLU A 203 1.44 5.59 -11.52
N ARG A 204 2.53 5.30 -10.78
CA ARG A 204 3.00 3.93 -10.64
C ARG A 204 1.97 3.06 -9.92
N THR A 205 1.39 3.58 -8.84
CA THR A 205 0.35 2.87 -8.09
C THR A 205 -0.90 2.63 -8.93
N PHE A 206 -1.29 3.57 -9.80
CA PHE A 206 -2.36 3.45 -10.78
C PHE A 206 -2.15 2.19 -11.62
N TRP A 207 -0.98 2.06 -12.26
CA TRP A 207 -0.69 0.91 -13.11
C TRP A 207 -0.58 -0.40 -12.34
N GLU A 208 -0.04 -0.39 -11.11
CA GLU A 208 -0.02 -1.58 -10.26
C GLU A 208 -1.43 -2.05 -9.88
N LYS A 209 -2.35 -1.14 -9.58
CA LYS A 209 -3.77 -1.47 -9.30
C LYS A 209 -4.47 -1.99 -10.55
N THR A 210 -4.27 -1.35 -11.70
CA THR A 210 -4.77 -1.81 -13.01
C THR A 210 -4.32 -3.25 -13.29
N LEU A 211 -3.06 -3.58 -13.08
CA LEU A 211 -2.53 -4.94 -13.31
C LEU A 211 -3.04 -5.98 -12.29
N ILE A 212 -3.34 -5.57 -11.06
CA ILE A 212 -4.03 -6.44 -10.09
C ILE A 212 -5.43 -6.80 -10.62
N LEU A 213 -6.20 -5.82 -11.10
CA LEU A 213 -7.54 -6.06 -11.64
C LEU A 213 -7.49 -6.90 -12.92
N HIS A 214 -6.53 -6.67 -13.81
CA HIS A 214 -6.31 -7.53 -14.97
C HIS A 214 -6.02 -8.97 -14.57
N SER A 215 -5.16 -9.19 -13.56
CA SER A 215 -4.93 -10.53 -13.05
C SER A 215 -6.21 -11.16 -12.48
N VAL A 216 -7.08 -10.41 -11.81
CA VAL A 216 -8.37 -10.90 -11.32
C VAL A 216 -9.29 -11.30 -12.47
N CYS A 217 -9.37 -10.52 -13.54
CA CYS A 217 -10.20 -10.81 -14.72
C CYS A 217 -9.80 -12.11 -15.43
N ASN A 218 -8.53 -12.51 -15.36
CA ASN A 218 -8.03 -13.71 -16.02
C ASN A 218 -8.02 -14.96 -15.11
N LYS A 219 -8.45 -14.86 -13.84
CA LYS A 219 -8.56 -16.02 -12.94
C LYS A 219 -9.84 -16.81 -13.25
N SER A 220 -9.70 -18.14 -13.35
CA SER A 220 -10.81 -19.07 -13.52
C SER A 220 -11.81 -19.03 -12.35
N GLU A 221 -13.05 -19.44 -12.62
CA GLU A 221 -14.14 -19.50 -11.63
C GLU A 221 -13.82 -20.33 -10.40
N GLU A 222 -13.12 -21.46 -10.59
CA GLU A 222 -12.68 -22.36 -9.52
C GLU A 222 -11.76 -21.69 -8.49
N LYS A 223 -11.09 -20.58 -8.86
CA LYS A 223 -10.22 -19.83 -7.94
C LYS A 223 -11.01 -18.72 -7.28
N PRO A 224 -11.30 -18.79 -5.97
CA PRO A 224 -12.07 -17.76 -5.29
C PRO A 224 -11.34 -16.41 -5.32
N LEU A 225 -12.11 -15.33 -5.27
CA LEU A 225 -11.56 -14.01 -4.98
C LEU A 225 -11.07 -13.99 -3.53
N ASN A 226 -9.89 -13.43 -3.31
CA ASN A 226 -9.39 -13.19 -1.96
C ASN A 226 -10.26 -12.13 -1.26
N THR A 227 -10.34 -12.18 0.07
CA THR A 227 -11.06 -11.17 0.84
C THR A 227 -10.39 -9.79 0.75
N ARG A 228 -11.18 -8.74 0.92
CA ARG A 228 -10.79 -7.32 0.87
C ARG A 228 -10.18 -6.88 -0.47
N TYR A 229 -10.35 -7.64 -1.55
CA TYR A 229 -9.81 -7.29 -2.87
C TYR A 229 -10.63 -6.20 -3.59
N ALA A 230 -11.90 -6.01 -3.23
CA ALA A 230 -12.74 -4.95 -3.78
C ALA A 230 -12.15 -3.55 -3.53
N ARG A 231 -11.26 -3.39 -2.52
CA ARG A 231 -10.49 -2.16 -2.31
C ARG A 231 -9.70 -1.72 -3.54
N HIS A 232 -9.19 -2.66 -4.33
CA HIS A 232 -8.39 -2.34 -5.52
C HIS A 232 -9.25 -1.66 -6.60
N TYR A 233 -10.52 -2.04 -6.72
CA TYR A 233 -11.49 -1.38 -7.60
C TYR A 233 -11.79 0.04 -7.11
N TYR A 234 -12.02 0.21 -5.82
CA TYR A 234 -12.23 1.53 -5.22
C TYR A 234 -11.01 2.44 -5.36
N ASP A 235 -9.81 1.95 -5.04
CA ASP A 235 -8.57 2.72 -5.13
C ASP A 235 -8.35 3.20 -6.58
N LEU A 236 -8.54 2.31 -7.57
CA LEU A 236 -8.38 2.67 -8.98
C LEU A 236 -9.49 3.64 -9.45
N TYR A 237 -10.71 3.50 -8.95
CA TYR A 237 -11.77 4.49 -9.18
C TYR A 237 -11.38 5.88 -8.66
N CYS A 238 -10.81 5.97 -7.47
CA CYS A 238 -10.39 7.25 -6.92
C CYS A 238 -9.22 7.85 -7.71
N LEU A 239 -8.24 7.02 -8.06
CA LEU A 239 -7.13 7.40 -8.92
C LEU A 239 -7.59 7.89 -10.30
N TYR A 240 -8.58 7.24 -10.91
CA TYR A 240 -9.23 7.68 -12.15
C TYR A 240 -9.84 9.08 -12.02
N ASN A 241 -10.50 9.37 -10.88
CA ASN A 241 -11.14 10.66 -10.64
C ASN A 241 -10.17 11.73 -10.08
N SER A 242 -8.87 11.43 -10.02
CA SER A 242 -7.85 12.34 -9.53
C SER A 242 -7.10 13.05 -10.67
N ILE A 243 -6.29 14.04 -10.30
CA ILE A 243 -5.38 14.75 -11.22
C ILE A 243 -4.33 13.81 -11.84
N TYR A 244 -4.09 12.64 -11.25
CA TYR A 244 -3.06 11.70 -11.68
C TYR A 244 -3.50 10.80 -12.85
N LYS A 245 -4.81 10.70 -13.14
CA LYS A 245 -5.31 9.92 -14.28
C LYS A 245 -4.61 10.31 -15.58
N LYS A 246 -4.60 11.61 -15.89
CA LYS A 246 -4.05 12.10 -17.16
C LYS A 246 -2.55 11.79 -17.26
N LYS A 247 -1.79 12.08 -16.20
CA LYS A 247 -0.36 11.79 -16.14
C LYS A 247 -0.06 10.31 -16.34
N ALA A 248 -0.83 9.42 -15.69
CA ALA A 248 -0.68 7.98 -15.88
C ALA A 248 -0.95 7.58 -17.35
N LEU A 249 -2.07 8.02 -17.94
CA LEU A 249 -2.45 7.68 -19.33
C LEU A 249 -1.55 8.30 -20.41
N ASP A 250 -0.83 9.36 -20.09
CA ASP A 250 0.16 9.97 -20.99
C ASP A 250 1.53 9.25 -20.92
N ASP A 251 1.78 8.46 -19.87
CA ASP A 251 2.98 7.63 -19.70
C ASP A 251 2.63 6.13 -19.76
N ILE A 252 2.35 5.66 -20.97
CA ILE A 252 2.07 4.24 -21.24
C ILE A 252 3.31 3.36 -21.05
N ASP A 253 4.51 3.90 -21.22
CA ASP A 253 5.74 3.16 -21.01
C ASP A 253 5.87 2.72 -19.53
N LEU A 254 5.33 3.51 -18.59
CA LEU A 254 5.24 3.11 -17.19
C LEU A 254 4.32 1.89 -16.96
N LEU A 255 3.22 1.76 -17.72
CA LEU A 255 2.39 0.54 -17.72
C LEU A 255 3.21 -0.66 -18.24
N LEU A 256 3.93 -0.48 -19.33
CA LEU A 256 4.74 -1.55 -19.92
C LEU A 256 5.86 -2.01 -18.97
N ASP A 257 6.58 -1.08 -18.33
CA ASP A 257 7.58 -1.39 -17.28
C ASP A 257 6.93 -2.14 -16.10
N ALA A 258 5.78 -1.66 -15.60
CA ALA A 258 5.07 -2.31 -14.50
C ALA A 258 4.63 -3.73 -14.88
N THR A 259 4.18 -3.92 -16.12
CA THR A 259 3.75 -5.22 -16.66
C THR A 259 4.93 -6.19 -16.78
N GLN A 260 6.05 -5.75 -17.35
CA GLN A 260 7.27 -6.55 -17.43
C GLN A 260 7.80 -6.93 -16.05
N PHE A 261 7.78 -5.99 -15.10
CA PHE A 261 8.18 -6.26 -13.73
C PHE A 261 7.29 -7.33 -13.08
N LYS A 262 5.96 -7.21 -13.19
CA LYS A 262 5.02 -8.22 -12.69
C LYS A 262 5.23 -9.58 -13.34
N LYS A 263 5.44 -9.63 -14.66
CA LYS A 263 5.72 -10.86 -15.42
C LYS A 263 7.00 -11.55 -14.95
N LYS A 264 8.05 -10.79 -14.59
CA LYS A 264 9.34 -11.32 -14.10
C LYS A 264 9.27 -11.78 -12.64
N PHE A 265 8.78 -10.94 -11.74
CA PHE A 265 8.87 -11.20 -10.29
C PHE A 265 7.65 -11.90 -9.69
N TYR A 266 6.49 -11.79 -10.34
CA TYR A 266 5.22 -12.35 -9.87
C TYR A 266 4.56 -13.19 -10.97
N TRP A 267 5.36 -14.00 -11.65
CA TRP A 267 4.88 -14.80 -12.77
C TRP A 267 3.71 -15.69 -12.34
N SER A 268 2.61 -15.56 -13.08
CA SER A 268 1.44 -16.41 -12.95
C SER A 268 0.80 -16.55 -14.31
N LYS A 269 0.63 -17.80 -14.80
CA LYS A 269 -0.01 -18.05 -16.10
C LYS A 269 -1.42 -17.44 -16.16
N SER A 270 -2.17 -17.48 -15.06
CA SER A 270 -3.52 -16.90 -14.98
C SER A 270 -3.55 -15.38 -14.89
N ALA A 271 -2.41 -14.70 -14.72
CA ALA A 271 -2.39 -13.23 -14.73
C ALA A 271 -2.36 -12.65 -16.15
N ASN A 272 -1.98 -13.47 -17.15
CA ASN A 272 -2.02 -13.17 -18.58
C ASN A 272 -1.38 -11.82 -19.00
N TYR A 273 -0.27 -11.43 -18.38
CA TYR A 273 0.43 -10.18 -18.70
C TYR A 273 0.94 -10.10 -20.15
N ASP A 274 1.09 -11.25 -20.82
CA ASP A 274 1.43 -11.30 -22.25
C ASP A 274 0.34 -10.66 -23.12
N ASP A 275 -0.93 -10.74 -22.71
CA ASP A 275 -2.05 -10.12 -23.44
C ASP A 275 -1.95 -8.59 -23.46
N VAL A 276 -1.45 -8.00 -22.37
CA VAL A 276 -1.19 -6.56 -22.29
C VAL A 276 0.00 -6.17 -23.18
N LEU A 277 1.08 -6.94 -23.15
CA LEU A 277 2.34 -6.63 -23.84
C LEU A 277 2.29 -6.89 -25.35
N GLU A 278 1.68 -7.99 -25.77
CA GLU A 278 1.72 -8.49 -27.15
C GLU A 278 0.43 -8.15 -27.90
N ASN A 279 -0.72 -8.36 -27.27
CA ASN A 279 -2.03 -8.14 -27.89
C ASN A 279 -2.60 -6.75 -27.57
N LYS A 280 -1.90 -5.95 -26.77
CA LYS A 280 -2.33 -4.59 -26.38
C LYS A 280 -3.73 -4.60 -25.74
N ASN A 281 -4.00 -5.63 -24.95
CA ASN A 281 -5.30 -5.91 -24.38
C ASN A 281 -5.23 -6.01 -22.85
N LEU A 282 -5.81 -5.01 -22.19
CA LEU A 282 -5.98 -4.95 -20.74
C LEU A 282 -7.46 -5.09 -20.37
N LYS A 283 -7.70 -5.73 -19.22
CA LYS A 283 -9.05 -6.01 -18.69
C LYS A 283 -9.13 -5.48 -17.26
N LEU A 284 -10.22 -4.81 -16.93
CA LEU A 284 -10.57 -4.27 -15.63
C LEU A 284 -11.92 -4.79 -15.14
N ILE A 285 -12.81 -5.17 -16.06
CA ILE A 285 -14.11 -5.74 -15.73
C ILE A 285 -14.05 -7.27 -15.87
N PRO A 286 -14.28 -8.02 -14.79
CA PRO A 286 -14.26 -9.48 -14.85
C PRO A 286 -15.61 -10.04 -15.31
N ASP A 287 -15.68 -11.35 -15.56
CA ASP A 287 -16.92 -12.04 -15.93
C ASP A 287 -17.96 -12.06 -14.78
N ASP A 288 -19.23 -12.34 -15.11
CA ASP A 288 -20.38 -12.22 -14.20
C ASP A 288 -20.21 -12.98 -12.86
N PHE A 289 -19.67 -14.22 -12.90
CA PHE A 289 -19.44 -15.00 -11.68
C PHE A 289 -18.50 -14.28 -10.69
N ARG A 290 -17.53 -13.52 -11.22
CA ARG A 290 -16.55 -12.77 -10.42
C ARG A 290 -17.12 -11.43 -9.98
N ILE A 291 -17.94 -10.80 -10.81
CA ILE A 291 -18.64 -9.55 -10.45
C ILE A 291 -19.41 -9.74 -9.15
N GLU A 292 -20.14 -10.85 -8.99
CA GLU A 292 -20.89 -11.13 -7.76
C GLU A 292 -19.97 -11.31 -6.53
N GLN A 293 -18.81 -11.95 -6.70
CA GLN A 293 -17.81 -12.05 -5.63
C GLN A 293 -17.26 -10.68 -5.23
N VAL A 294 -16.96 -9.81 -6.20
CA VAL A 294 -16.46 -8.44 -5.95
C VAL A 294 -17.53 -7.60 -5.26
N LYS A 295 -18.80 -7.70 -5.67
CA LYS A 295 -19.91 -6.97 -5.03
C LYS A 295 -20.06 -7.38 -3.57
N LYS A 296 -20.04 -8.68 -3.28
CA LYS A 296 -20.12 -9.20 -1.91
C LYS A 296 -18.97 -8.67 -1.06
N ASP A 297 -17.74 -8.81 -1.55
CA ASP A 297 -16.55 -8.32 -0.84
C ASP A 297 -16.59 -6.80 -0.61
N TYR A 298 -17.11 -6.02 -1.57
CA TYR A 298 -17.29 -4.57 -1.41
C TYR A 298 -18.27 -4.20 -0.29
N VAL A 299 -19.37 -4.95 -0.15
CA VAL A 299 -20.33 -4.76 0.94
C VAL A 299 -19.71 -5.11 2.29
N ASP A 300 -18.99 -6.23 2.36
CA ASP A 300 -18.31 -6.68 3.59
C ASP A 300 -17.25 -5.65 4.07
N MET A 301 -16.73 -4.85 3.14
CA MET A 301 -15.76 -3.80 3.38
C MET A 301 -16.33 -2.46 3.84
N LYS A 302 -17.66 -2.29 3.95
CA LYS A 302 -18.29 -0.99 4.22
C LYS A 302 -17.71 -0.24 5.43
N ASN A 303 -17.36 -0.97 6.49
CA ASN A 303 -16.79 -0.40 7.73
C ASN A 303 -15.36 0.13 7.57
N MET A 304 -14.70 -0.13 6.43
CA MET A 304 -13.38 0.42 6.12
C MET A 304 -13.45 1.83 5.55
N PHE A 305 -14.61 2.32 5.12
CA PHE A 305 -14.74 3.63 4.48
C PHE A 305 -15.24 4.67 5.48
N TYR A 306 -14.74 5.90 5.36
CA TYR A 306 -15.11 7.01 6.25
C TYR A 306 -15.50 8.29 5.52
N GLY A 307 -15.24 8.36 4.22
CA GLY A 307 -15.71 9.45 3.38
C GLY A 307 -16.77 8.97 2.38
N HIS A 308 -16.69 9.48 1.16
CA HIS A 308 -17.63 9.12 0.10
C HIS A 308 -17.47 7.65 -0.33
N ILE A 309 -18.59 6.91 -0.26
CA ILE A 309 -18.66 5.52 -0.70
C ILE A 309 -19.45 5.46 -2.02
N PRO A 310 -18.80 5.42 -3.18
CA PRO A 310 -19.49 5.27 -4.46
C PRO A 310 -20.15 3.89 -4.54
N SER A 311 -21.25 3.78 -5.29
CA SER A 311 -21.83 2.47 -5.54
C SER A 311 -20.89 1.61 -6.38
N ILE A 312 -20.90 0.30 -6.16
CA ILE A 312 -20.10 -0.64 -6.97
C ILE A 312 -20.43 -0.55 -8.47
N LYS A 313 -21.69 -0.22 -8.80
CA LYS A 313 -22.13 0.06 -10.17
C LYS A 313 -21.38 1.25 -10.77
N GLN A 314 -21.30 2.37 -10.06
CA GLN A 314 -20.54 3.55 -10.50
C GLN A 314 -19.05 3.23 -10.67
N ILE A 315 -18.47 2.43 -9.77
CA ILE A 315 -17.08 1.97 -9.89
C ILE A 315 -16.90 1.19 -11.19
N PHE A 316 -17.72 0.17 -11.46
CA PHE A 316 -17.59 -0.63 -12.68
C PHE A 316 -17.85 0.17 -13.96
N GLU A 317 -18.84 1.07 -13.98
CA GLU A 317 -19.08 1.94 -15.13
C GLU A 317 -17.88 2.85 -15.44
N THR A 318 -17.21 3.35 -14.40
CA THR A 318 -16.01 4.17 -14.52
C THR A 318 -14.82 3.35 -15.03
N LEU A 319 -14.60 2.18 -14.45
CA LEU A 319 -13.49 1.32 -14.85
C LEU A 319 -13.68 0.73 -16.26
N LYS A 320 -14.92 0.54 -16.71
CA LYS A 320 -15.21 0.16 -18.10
C LYS A 320 -14.78 1.25 -19.09
N LYS A 321 -14.99 2.53 -18.75
CA LYS A 321 -14.49 3.65 -19.56
C LYS A 321 -12.96 3.68 -19.55
N LEU A 322 -12.36 3.52 -18.37
CA LEU A 322 -10.91 3.48 -18.24
C LEU A 322 -10.27 2.35 -19.06
N GLU A 323 -10.86 1.16 -19.07
CA GLU A 323 -10.38 0.02 -19.86
C GLU A 323 -10.29 0.37 -21.36
N VAL A 324 -11.32 1.03 -21.90
CA VAL A 324 -11.33 1.51 -23.29
C VAL A 324 -10.21 2.54 -23.51
N GLU A 325 -10.10 3.55 -22.65
CA GLU A 325 -9.07 4.59 -22.76
C GLU A 325 -7.65 4.01 -22.74
N ILE A 326 -7.38 3.03 -21.87
CA ILE A 326 -6.08 2.33 -21.78
C ILE A 326 -5.80 1.55 -23.06
N ASN A 327 -6.77 0.75 -23.52
CA ASN A 327 -6.58 -0.11 -24.69
C ASN A 327 -6.42 0.70 -25.99
N ASP A 328 -7.08 1.85 -26.11
CA ASP A 328 -6.86 2.76 -27.23
C ASP A 328 -5.45 3.34 -27.21
N LYS A 329 -4.97 3.78 -26.04
CA LYS A 329 -3.60 4.25 -25.87
C LYS A 329 -2.55 3.18 -26.19
N LEU A 330 -2.75 1.94 -25.73
CA LEU A 330 -1.89 0.80 -26.03
C LEU A 330 -1.82 0.48 -27.53
N LYS A 331 -2.93 0.65 -28.27
CA LYS A 331 -2.97 0.48 -29.73
C LYS A 331 -2.18 1.54 -30.47
N THR A 332 -2.19 2.78 -29.96
CA THR A 332 -1.53 3.93 -30.58
C THR A 332 -0.07 4.14 -30.19
N ASN A 333 0.38 3.56 -29.08
CA ASN A 333 1.79 3.44 -28.70
C ASN A 333 2.46 2.34 -29.53
#